data_AF-A0A914NB44-F1
#
_entry.id   AF-A0A914NB44-F1
#
_cell.length_a   1.000
_cell.length_b   1.000
_cell.length_c   1.000
_cell.angle_alpha   90.00
_cell.angle_beta   90.00
_cell.angle_gamma   90.00
#
_symmetry.space_group_name_H-M   'P 1'
#
loop_
_entity.id
_entity.type
_entity.pdbx_description
1 polymer ?
#
loop_
_entity_poly.entity_id
_entity_poly.type
_entity_poly.pdbx_seq_one_letter_code
_entity_poly.pdbx_strand_id
1 'polypeptide(L)'
;MEILNLNFLTFYFFFFFILFHVFFFFVFHFLFILFHFFFILFHFFFLFIIHFIFTHFNFLFILFHLHFLLFHFFFIFQFIFSLHPHFLFFLLFYFIFSRFHFLFILFHLHLLLFHFFFFIFQFIFSLLFHLIFSLLPHFLFFLLFHFLFFLIQNIFSSSNYFHFQIE
;
A
#
# COMPACT_ATOMS: atom_id res chain seq x y z
N MET A 1 8.48 -23.01 57.28
CA MET A 1 9.70 -22.71 56.50
C MET A 1 9.60 -23.22 55.06
N GLU A 2 9.24 -24.49 54.82
CA GLU A 2 9.18 -25.05 53.45
C GLU A 2 8.08 -24.46 52.54
N ILE A 3 6.91 -24.11 53.08
CA ILE A 3 5.80 -23.51 52.31
C ILE A 3 6.15 -22.12 51.75
N LEU A 4 6.92 -21.33 52.53
CA LEU A 4 7.43 -20.01 52.12
C LEU A 4 8.44 -20.13 50.97
N ASN A 5 9.23 -21.21 50.97
CA ASN A 5 10.24 -21.47 49.95
C ASN A 5 9.60 -21.98 48.63
N LEU A 6 8.52 -22.77 48.73
CA LEU A 6 7.75 -23.21 47.57
C LEU A 6 7.14 -22.00 46.85
N ASN A 7 6.45 -21.11 47.57
CA ASN A 7 5.83 -19.91 47.00
C ASN A 7 6.82 -18.97 46.33
N PHE A 8 8.05 -18.87 46.86
CA PHE A 8 9.10 -18.04 46.28
C PHE A 8 9.64 -18.62 44.98
N LEU A 9 9.81 -19.94 44.90
CA LEU A 9 10.25 -20.64 43.70
C LEU A 9 9.19 -20.58 42.59
N THR A 10 7.90 -20.80 42.92
CA THR A 10 6.80 -20.66 41.94
C THR A 10 6.70 -19.23 41.43
N PHE A 11 6.87 -18.23 42.30
CA PHE A 11 6.89 -16.83 41.91
C PHE A 11 8.03 -16.53 40.94
N TYR A 12 9.25 -16.99 41.22
CA TYR A 12 10.41 -16.79 40.33
C TYR A 12 10.22 -17.46 38.97
N PHE A 13 9.74 -18.70 38.95
CA PHE A 13 9.48 -19.43 37.71
C PHE A 13 8.42 -18.72 36.87
N PHE A 14 7.34 -18.26 37.51
CA PHE A 14 6.28 -17.52 36.85
C PHE A 14 6.74 -16.16 36.30
N PHE A 15 7.55 -15.42 37.08
CA PHE A 15 8.16 -14.18 36.63
C PHE A 15 9.04 -14.39 35.40
N PHE A 16 9.91 -15.39 35.41
CA PHE A 16 10.74 -15.76 34.26
C PHE A 16 9.91 -16.20 33.06
N PHE A 17 8.83 -16.96 33.28
CA PHE A 17 7.90 -17.37 32.22
C PHE A 17 7.25 -16.17 31.54
N ILE A 18 6.78 -15.18 32.31
CA ILE A 18 6.23 -13.93 31.77
C ILE A 18 7.31 -13.17 31.01
N LEU A 19 8.48 -12.97 31.61
CA LEU A 19 9.58 -12.23 30.98
C LEU A 19 9.96 -12.86 29.63
N PHE A 20 10.07 -14.19 29.59
CA PHE A 20 10.34 -14.95 28.37
C PHE A 20 9.27 -14.75 27.31
N HIS A 21 7.98 -14.85 27.67
CA HIS A 21 6.88 -14.65 26.72
C HIS A 21 6.80 -13.22 26.20
N VAL A 22 6.98 -12.23 27.08
CA VAL A 22 7.01 -10.82 26.71
C VAL A 22 8.16 -10.56 25.74
N PHE A 23 9.36 -11.07 26.05
CA PHE A 23 10.52 -10.94 25.16
C PHE A 23 10.28 -11.59 23.80
N PHE A 24 9.83 -12.84 23.77
CA PHE A 24 9.57 -13.55 22.51
C PHE A 24 8.46 -12.89 21.69
N PHE A 25 7.42 -12.38 22.35
CA PHE A 25 6.37 -11.60 21.71
C PHE A 25 6.94 -10.37 21.02
N PHE A 26 7.76 -9.58 21.72
CA PHE A 26 8.38 -8.39 21.12
C PHE A 26 9.29 -8.73 19.95
N VAL A 27 10.10 -9.79 20.06
CA VAL A 27 10.98 -10.24 18.97
C VAL A 27 10.16 -10.67 17.75
N PHE A 28 9.14 -11.51 17.96
CA PHE A 28 8.31 -12.00 16.85
C PHE A 28 7.49 -10.88 16.21
N HIS A 29 6.95 -9.97 17.04
CA HIS A 29 6.20 -8.81 16.57
C HIS A 29 7.08 -7.85 15.76
N PHE A 30 8.31 -7.59 16.23
CA PHE A 30 9.28 -6.80 15.49
C PHE A 30 9.62 -7.44 14.14
N LEU A 31 9.87 -8.76 14.13
CA LEU A 31 10.17 -9.50 12.90
C LEU A 31 9.00 -9.47 11.92
N PHE A 32 7.77 -9.57 12.42
CA PHE A 32 6.55 -9.46 11.63
C PHE A 32 6.39 -8.06 11.02
N ILE A 33 6.60 -6.99 11.80
CA ILE A 33 6.56 -5.61 11.30
C ILE A 33 7.64 -5.42 10.22
N LEU A 34 8.85 -5.90 10.47
CA LEU A 34 9.97 -5.79 9.53
C LEU A 34 9.67 -6.51 8.21
N PHE A 35 9.18 -7.75 8.27
CA PHE A 35 8.75 -8.49 7.08
C PHE A 35 7.67 -7.74 6.31
N HIS A 36 6.65 -7.24 7.02
CA HIS A 36 5.54 -6.55 6.39
C HIS A 36 5.96 -5.22 5.75
N PHE A 37 6.90 -4.49 6.38
CA PHE A 37 7.53 -3.31 5.80
C PHE A 37 8.23 -3.64 4.47
N PHE A 38 9.03 -4.70 4.42
CA PHE A 38 9.67 -5.14 3.17
C PHE A 38 8.65 -5.52 2.09
N PHE A 39 7.56 -6.20 2.47
CA PHE A 39 6.49 -6.56 1.55
C PHE A 39 5.85 -5.31 0.92
N ILE A 40 5.56 -4.29 1.73
CA ILE A 40 4.97 -3.04 1.26
C ILE A 40 5.94 -2.29 0.35
N LEU A 41 7.21 -2.18 0.75
CA LEU A 41 8.25 -1.56 -0.08
C LEU A 41 8.35 -2.24 -1.44
N PHE A 42 8.37 -3.58 -1.47
CA PHE A 42 8.39 -4.36 -2.70
C PHE A 42 7.15 -4.10 -3.56
N HIS A 43 5.95 -4.12 -2.96
CA HIS A 43 4.71 -3.86 -3.68
C HIS A 43 4.69 -2.46 -4.30
N PHE A 44 5.13 -1.44 -3.56
CA PHE A 44 5.26 -0.08 -4.05
C PHE A 44 6.23 0.03 -5.21
N PHE A 45 7.40 -0.60 -5.09
CA PHE A 45 8.38 -0.61 -6.16
C PHE A 45 7.82 -1.25 -7.44
N PHE A 46 7.13 -2.38 -7.31
CA PHE A 46 6.50 -3.06 -8.44
C PHE A 46 5.41 -2.20 -9.10
N LEU A 47 4.51 -1.61 -8.30
CA LEU A 47 3.45 -0.72 -8.80
C LEU A 47 4.04 0.50 -9.52
N PHE A 48 5.10 1.09 -8.94
CA PHE A 48 5.81 2.23 -9.53
C PHE A 48 6.41 1.88 -10.90
N ILE A 49 7.09 0.73 -11.03
CA ILE A 49 7.67 0.29 -12.30
C ILE A 49 6.59 0.15 -13.37
N ILE A 50 5.48 -0.54 -13.07
CA ILE A 50 4.40 -0.74 -14.04
C ILE A 50 3.81 0.60 -14.48
N HIS A 51 3.54 1.48 -13.52
CA HIS A 51 2.99 2.80 -13.83
C HIS A 51 3.96 3.64 -14.65
N PHE A 52 5.26 3.58 -14.35
CA PHE A 52 6.30 4.25 -15.13
C PHE A 52 6.34 3.75 -16.58
N ILE A 53 6.36 2.43 -16.80
CA ILE A 53 6.35 1.82 -18.13
C ILE A 53 5.10 2.27 -18.92
N PHE A 54 3.93 2.22 -18.28
CA PHE A 54 2.67 2.62 -18.88
C PHE A 54 2.66 4.10 -19.30
N THR A 55 3.10 4.98 -18.39
CA THR A 55 3.19 6.42 -18.62
C THR A 55 4.16 6.72 -19.76
N HIS A 56 5.31 6.05 -19.77
CA HIS A 56 6.31 6.18 -20.83
C HIS A 56 5.78 5.76 -22.20
N PHE A 57 5.08 4.63 -22.28
CA PHE A 57 4.46 4.16 -23.52
C PHE A 57 3.42 5.16 -24.05
N ASN A 58 2.53 5.66 -23.19
CA ASN A 58 1.53 6.64 -23.60
C ASN A 58 2.18 7.95 -24.07
N PHE A 59 3.26 8.38 -23.44
CA PHE A 59 4.01 9.57 -23.87
C PHE A 59 4.63 9.37 -25.26
N LEU A 60 5.27 8.22 -25.51
CA LEU A 60 5.78 7.87 -26.84
C LEU A 60 4.66 7.87 -27.90
N PHE A 61 3.49 7.36 -27.53
CA PHE A 61 2.34 7.30 -28.43
C PHE A 61 1.81 8.69 -28.78
N ILE A 62 1.67 9.57 -27.78
CA ILE A 62 1.30 10.97 -27.97
C ILE A 62 2.33 11.69 -28.84
N LEU A 63 3.63 11.50 -28.58
CA LEU A 63 4.72 12.10 -29.36
C LEU A 63 4.65 11.67 -30.82
N PHE A 64 4.43 10.38 -31.09
CA PHE A 64 4.23 9.86 -32.44
C PHE A 64 3.05 10.53 -33.15
N HIS A 65 1.90 10.67 -32.47
CA HIS A 65 0.72 11.28 -33.05
C HIS A 65 0.90 12.78 -33.31
N LEU A 66 1.59 13.48 -32.42
CA LEU A 66 1.95 14.89 -32.61
C LEU A 66 2.90 15.08 -33.80
N HIS A 67 3.89 14.21 -33.96
CA HIS A 67 4.78 14.23 -35.13
C HIS A 67 4.00 14.04 -36.42
N PHE A 68 3.06 13.09 -36.44
CA PHE A 68 2.22 12.82 -37.60
C PHE A 68 1.29 14.01 -37.93
N LEU A 69 0.73 14.64 -36.91
CA LEU A 69 -0.09 15.84 -37.04
C LEU A 69 0.71 17.02 -37.61
N LEU A 70 1.94 17.22 -37.12
CA LEU A 70 2.87 18.23 -37.63
C LEU A 70 3.16 18.00 -39.12
N PHE A 71 3.45 16.76 -39.50
CA PHE A 71 3.63 16.37 -40.89
C PHE A 71 2.38 16.69 -41.72
N HIS A 72 1.18 16.35 -41.23
CA HIS A 72 -0.06 16.63 -41.94
C HIS A 72 -0.31 18.12 -42.12
N PHE A 73 -0.03 18.95 -41.11
CA PHE A 73 -0.12 20.40 -41.26
C PHE A 73 0.85 20.96 -42.29
N PHE A 74 2.07 20.43 -42.36
CA PHE A 74 3.04 20.82 -43.38
C PHE A 74 2.52 20.53 -44.79
N PHE A 75 1.94 19.34 -45.02
CA PHE A 75 1.34 18.99 -46.30
C PHE A 75 0.12 19.85 -46.63
N ILE A 76 -0.77 20.08 -45.67
CA ILE A 76 -1.91 21.01 -45.83
C ILE A 76 -1.39 22.38 -46.27
N PHE A 77 -0.33 22.89 -45.63
CA PHE A 77 0.26 24.18 -45.98
C PHE A 77 0.75 24.17 -47.42
N GLN A 78 1.59 23.19 -47.81
CA GLN A 78 2.07 23.05 -49.19
C GLN A 78 0.93 22.96 -50.22
N PHE A 79 -0.16 22.27 -49.87
CA PHE A 79 -1.33 22.17 -50.72
C PHE A 79 -2.07 23.52 -50.83
N ILE A 80 -2.21 24.30 -49.77
CA ILE A 80 -2.83 25.64 -49.89
C ILE A 80 -2.05 26.54 -50.88
N PHE A 81 -0.72 26.38 -50.98
CA PHE A 81 0.11 27.17 -51.90
C PHE A 81 0.22 26.62 -53.33
N SER A 82 -0.27 25.40 -53.61
CA SER A 82 -0.30 24.84 -54.96
C SER A 82 -1.71 24.94 -55.55
N LEU A 83 -1.89 25.79 -56.56
CA LEU A 83 -3.18 26.14 -57.20
C LEU A 83 -3.79 24.99 -58.05
N HIS A 84 -4.00 23.79 -57.50
CA HIS A 84 -4.63 22.70 -58.25
C HIS A 84 -6.10 22.48 -57.84
N PRO A 85 -7.02 22.28 -58.80
CA PRO A 85 -8.46 22.14 -58.52
C PRO A 85 -8.90 20.87 -57.78
N HIS A 86 -8.07 19.82 -57.66
CA HIS A 86 -8.46 18.57 -56.96
C HIS A 86 -8.26 18.62 -55.43
N PHE A 87 -7.97 19.80 -54.88
CA PHE A 87 -7.42 19.95 -53.53
C PHE A 87 -8.45 19.83 -52.42
N LEU A 88 -9.72 20.05 -52.71
CA LEU A 88 -10.77 20.01 -51.69
C LEU A 88 -10.89 18.61 -51.06
N PHE A 89 -10.78 17.55 -51.88
CA PHE A 89 -10.86 16.17 -51.41
C PHE A 89 -9.64 15.77 -50.58
N PHE A 90 -8.43 16.13 -51.02
CA PHE A 90 -7.21 15.87 -50.26
C PHE A 90 -7.19 16.66 -48.95
N LEU A 91 -7.52 17.96 -48.98
CA LEU A 91 -7.59 18.80 -47.78
C LEU A 91 -8.59 18.25 -46.77
N LEU A 92 -9.76 17.80 -47.24
CA LEU A 92 -10.76 17.14 -46.39
C LEU A 92 -10.21 15.85 -45.76
N PHE A 93 -9.51 15.02 -46.55
CA PHE A 93 -8.85 13.81 -46.04
C PHE A 93 -7.83 14.14 -44.95
N TYR A 94 -6.93 15.11 -45.18
CA TYR A 94 -5.93 15.55 -44.20
C TYR A 94 -6.58 16.10 -42.93
N PHE A 95 -7.72 16.80 -43.05
CA PHE A 95 -8.44 17.34 -41.90
C PHE A 95 -9.11 16.24 -41.05
N ILE A 96 -9.78 15.28 -41.69
CA ILE A 96 -10.36 14.10 -41.03
C ILE A 96 -9.26 13.31 -40.32
N PHE A 97 -8.14 13.10 -41.01
CA PHE A 97 -7.01 12.35 -40.49
C PHE A 97 -6.36 13.06 -39.29
N SER A 98 -6.16 14.38 -39.37
CA SER A 98 -5.64 15.18 -38.24
C SER A 98 -6.58 15.14 -37.04
N ARG A 99 -7.90 15.20 -37.26
CA ARG A 99 -8.91 15.07 -36.20
C ARG A 99 -8.84 13.72 -35.49
N PHE A 100 -8.61 12.64 -36.23
CA PHE A 100 -8.39 11.31 -35.65
C PHE A 100 -7.18 11.30 -34.71
N HIS A 101 -6.05 11.87 -35.12
CA HIS A 101 -4.85 11.95 -34.29
C HIS A 101 -5.06 12.78 -33.02
N PHE A 102 -5.78 13.90 -33.11
CA PHE A 102 -6.16 14.67 -31.93
C PHE A 102 -7.02 13.87 -30.94
N LEU A 103 -8.01 13.13 -31.45
CA LEU A 103 -8.89 12.32 -30.60
C LEU A 103 -8.09 11.19 -29.90
N PHE A 104 -7.10 10.62 -30.59
CA PHE A 104 -6.17 9.66 -30.02
C PHE A 104 -5.30 10.25 -28.92
N ILE A 105 -4.74 11.45 -29.12
CA ILE A 105 -3.97 12.14 -28.09
C ILE A 105 -4.83 12.41 -26.85
N LEU A 106 -6.06 12.91 -27.06
CA LEU A 106 -7.00 13.18 -25.97
C LEU A 106 -7.32 11.91 -25.16
N PHE A 107 -7.54 10.78 -25.85
CA PHE A 107 -7.75 9.48 -25.20
C PHE A 107 -6.55 9.07 -24.33
N HIS A 108 -5.33 9.16 -24.85
CA HIS A 108 -4.13 8.77 -24.10
C HIS A 108 -3.86 9.70 -22.90
N LEU A 109 -4.17 11.00 -23.03
CA LEU A 109 -4.11 11.94 -21.90
C LEU A 109 -5.13 11.59 -20.81
N HIS A 110 -6.37 11.25 -21.20
CA HIS A 110 -7.38 10.82 -20.25
C HIS A 110 -6.98 9.53 -19.53
N LEU A 111 -6.41 8.58 -20.28
CA LEU A 111 -5.90 7.32 -19.74
C LEU A 111 -4.75 7.53 -18.76
N LEU A 112 -3.83 8.47 -19.05
CA LEU A 112 -2.75 8.86 -18.14
C LEU A 112 -3.29 9.40 -16.82
N LEU A 113 -4.28 10.30 -16.91
CA LEU A 113 -4.95 10.91 -15.76
C LEU A 113 -5.63 9.84 -14.89
N PHE A 114 -6.37 8.92 -15.51
CA PHE A 114 -6.99 7.80 -14.81
C PHE A 114 -5.97 6.96 -14.05
N HIS A 115 -4.87 6.59 -14.71
CA HIS A 115 -3.83 5.76 -14.11
C HIS A 115 -3.12 6.46 -12.94
N PHE A 116 -2.96 7.78 -13.03
CA PHE A 116 -2.42 8.58 -11.94
C PHE A 116 -3.33 8.55 -10.70
N PHE A 117 -4.64 8.74 -10.88
CA PHE A 117 -5.60 8.63 -9.77
C PHE A 117 -5.65 7.21 -9.17
N PHE A 118 -5.58 6.18 -10.02
CA PHE A 118 -5.53 4.80 -9.57
C PHE A 118 -4.28 4.51 -8.72
N PHE A 119 -3.11 5.00 -9.15
CA PHE A 119 -1.86 4.86 -8.39
C PHE A 119 -1.96 5.52 -7.02
N ILE A 120 -2.51 6.73 -6.95
CA ILE A 120 -2.73 7.45 -5.68
C ILE A 120 -3.67 6.66 -4.76
N PHE A 121 -4.78 6.16 -5.29
CA PHE A 121 -5.72 5.35 -4.52
C PHE A 121 -5.05 4.10 -3.94
N GLN A 122 -4.31 3.36 -4.77
CA GLN A 122 -3.60 2.15 -4.35
C GLN A 122 -2.56 2.44 -3.27
N PHE A 123 -1.88 3.58 -3.37
CA PHE A 123 -0.93 4.04 -2.36
C PHE A 123 -1.60 4.30 -1.01
N ILE A 124 -2.70 5.06 -1.01
CA ILE A 124 -3.46 5.37 0.21
C ILE A 124 -4.00 4.07 0.83
N PHE A 125 -4.57 3.18 0.02
CA PHE A 125 -5.13 1.92 0.50
C PHE A 125 -4.07 1.02 1.14
N SER A 126 -2.91 0.85 0.50
CA SER A 126 -1.81 0.05 1.04
C SER A 126 -1.28 0.61 2.35
N LEU A 127 -1.14 1.93 2.46
CA LEU A 127 -0.71 2.60 3.70
C LEU A 127 -1.74 2.40 4.83
N LEU A 128 -3.03 2.57 4.54
CA LEU A 128 -4.10 2.40 5.52
C LEU A 128 -4.15 0.96 6.04
N PHE A 129 -4.06 -0.02 5.14
CA PHE A 129 -4.06 -1.43 5.47
C PHE A 129 -2.88 -1.77 6.40
N HIS A 130 -1.69 -1.24 6.10
CA HIS A 130 -0.52 -1.41 6.96
C HIS A 130 -0.74 -0.88 8.37
N LEU A 131 -1.29 0.32 8.48
CA LEU A 131 -1.53 0.99 9.76
C LEU A 131 -2.49 0.15 10.62
N ILE A 132 -3.56 -0.39 10.02
CA ILE A 132 -4.50 -1.31 10.70
C ILE A 132 -3.79 -2.60 11.14
N PHE A 133 -3.06 -3.26 10.23
CA PHE A 133 -2.43 -4.55 10.51
C PHE A 133 -1.29 -4.47 11.54
N SER A 134 -0.62 -3.32 11.65
CA SER A 134 0.42 -3.09 12.65
C SER A 134 -0.15 -2.85 14.06
N LEU A 135 -1.34 -2.26 14.16
CA LEU A 135 -1.99 -1.95 15.43
C LEU A 135 -2.73 -3.16 16.04
N LEU A 136 -3.26 -4.05 15.20
CA LEU A 136 -4.04 -5.21 15.65
C LEU A 136 -3.31 -6.12 16.66
N PRO A 137 -2.04 -6.53 16.45
CA PRO A 137 -1.33 -7.40 17.39
C PRO A 137 -1.09 -6.73 18.73
N HIS A 138 -0.92 -5.40 18.74
CA HIS A 138 -0.70 -4.62 19.95
C HIS A 138 -1.95 -4.64 20.84
N PHE A 139 -3.13 -4.49 20.23
CA PHE A 139 -4.41 -4.53 20.93
C PHE A 139 -4.70 -5.93 21.52
N LEU A 140 -4.40 -6.98 20.75
CA LEU A 140 -4.61 -8.37 21.15
C LEU A 140 -3.69 -8.76 22.33
N PHE A 141 -2.44 -8.27 22.32
CA PHE A 141 -1.51 -8.47 23.42
C PHE A 141 -1.91 -7.70 24.69
N PHE A 142 -2.35 -6.45 24.55
CA PHE A 142 -2.87 -5.68 25.69
C PHE A 142 -4.05 -6.41 26.36
N LEU A 143 -4.97 -6.94 25.55
CA LEU A 143 -6.11 -7.71 26.05
C LEU A 143 -5.66 -8.99 26.79
N LEU A 144 -4.71 -9.73 26.21
CA LEU A 144 -4.15 -10.93 26.83
C LEU A 144 -3.48 -10.60 28.17
N PHE A 145 -2.67 -9.54 28.22
CA PHE A 145 -1.97 -9.11 29.43
C PHE A 145 -2.96 -8.67 30.52
N HIS A 146 -4.02 -7.96 30.13
CA HIS A 146 -5.06 -7.54 31.07
C HIS A 146 -5.84 -8.74 31.63
N PHE A 147 -6.17 -9.72 30.78
CA PHE A 147 -6.82 -10.97 31.21
C PHE A 147 -5.93 -11.76 32.17
N LEU A 148 -4.63 -11.86 31.87
CA LEU A 148 -3.66 -12.54 32.72
C LEU A 148 -3.53 -11.84 34.08
N PHE A 149 -3.45 -10.51 34.09
CA PHE A 149 -3.39 -9.69 35.30
C PHE A 149 -4.64 -9.87 36.19
N PHE A 150 -5.83 -9.86 35.57
CA PHE A 150 -7.09 -10.12 36.28
C PHE A 150 -7.13 -11.52 36.89
N LEU A 151 -6.66 -12.53 36.15
CA LEU A 151 -6.60 -13.91 36.63
C LEU A 151 -5.63 -14.07 37.81
N ILE A 152 -4.49 -13.40 37.76
CA ILE A 152 -3.53 -13.32 38.88
C ILE A 152 -4.18 -12.68 40.12
N GLN A 153 -4.85 -11.53 39.98
CA GLN A 153 -5.54 -10.88 41.10
C GLN A 153 -6.54 -11.81 41.77
N ASN A 154 -7.31 -12.59 41.00
CA ASN A 154 -8.28 -13.54 41.53
C ASN A 154 -7.63 -14.74 42.24
N ILE A 155 -6.48 -15.22 41.76
CA ILE A 155 -5.74 -16.30 42.43
C ILE A 155 -5.21 -15.81 43.79
N PHE A 156 -4.60 -14.61 43.84
CA PHE A 156 -4.07 -14.08 45.08
C PHE A 156 -5.18 -13.67 46.08
N SER A 157 -6.29 -13.10 45.62
CA SER A 157 -7.42 -12.73 46.49
C SER A 157 -8.12 -13.96 47.08
N SER A 158 -8.27 -15.05 46.32
CA SER A 158 -8.82 -16.32 46.82
C SER A 158 -7.88 -17.04 47.79
N SER A 159 -6.56 -16.95 47.59
CA SER A 159 -5.56 -17.52 48.51
C SER A 159 -5.53 -16.84 49.89
N ASN A 160 -5.73 -15.51 49.95
CA ASN A 160 -5.84 -14.78 51.21
C ASN A 160 -7.15 -15.09 51.96
N TYR A 161 -8.23 -15.40 51.24
CA TYR A 161 -9.50 -15.79 51.83
C TYR A 161 -9.44 -17.17 52.50
N PHE A 162 -8.68 -18.11 51.93
CA PHE A 162 -8.45 -19.43 52.53
C PHE A 162 -7.59 -19.38 53.80
N HIS A 163 -6.64 -18.43 53.89
CA HIS A 163 -5.79 -18.27 55.07
C HIS A 163 -6.56 -17.71 56.28
N PHE A 164 -7.59 -16.88 56.06
CA PHE A 164 -8.43 -16.32 57.14
C PHE A 164 -9.52 -17.26 57.66
N GLN A 165 -9.74 -18.42 57.04
CA GLN A 165 -10.71 -19.43 57.51
C GLN A 165 -10.07 -20.57 58.32
N ILE A 166 -8.73 -20.59 58.42
CA ILE A 166 -7.96 -21.64 59.11
C ILE A 166 -7.35 -21.13 60.43
N GLU A 167 -7.48 -19.83 60.74
CA GLU A 167 -7.22 -19.26 62.07
C GLU A 167 -8.49 -19.22 62.92
#